data_AF-A0A2G8L0A7-F1
#
_entry.id   AF-A0A2G8L0A7-F1
#
_cell.length_a   1.000
_cell.length_b   1.000
_cell.length_c   1.000
_cell.angle_alpha   90.00
_cell.angle_beta   90.00
_cell.angle_gamma   90.00
#
_symmetry.space_group_name_H-M   'P 1'
#
loop_
_entity.id
_entity.type
_entity.pdbx_description
1 polymer ?
#
loop_
_entity_poly.entity_id
_entity_poly.type
_entity_poly.pdbx_seq_one_letter_code
_entity_poly.pdbx_strand_id
1 'polypeptide(L)'
;MASFGSFSAVALISIYRCLIIVSERRIRIRRCHVIAMITFGWSVTLLMSIPPTIGVTAPIQYSHGTHHCSPSWQDSREYYTISLVLGYCVTLPTMVTSYGLIVLKVKRSSQRIRELRDRETKMSTEFKSSLAASKQQYKTAAIVSSGNTSYSSRIDRCINTTSDSQERHMEEEIEGETSSISAEETISYTAERKRHEYRRQQKQVAFTGMLLVLTTTVCWSPYMVVQGCKITSRPDHAMETFAMWLAYLNAALDPIIYSMFDRQFRQIFDRHLHKIHSGCSCCCRQM
;
A
#
# COMPACT_ATOMS: atom_id res chain seq x y z
N MET A 1 7.64 24.36 17.60
CA MET A 1 7.89 24.58 16.15
C MET A 1 7.95 23.29 15.37
N ALA A 2 8.79 22.32 15.76
CA ALA A 2 8.87 21.00 15.10
C ALA A 2 7.52 20.29 14.98
N SER A 3 6.62 20.47 15.96
CA SER A 3 5.26 19.92 16.01
C SER A 3 4.42 20.26 14.77
N PHE A 4 4.34 21.54 14.41
CA PHE A 4 3.52 21.98 13.28
C PHE A 4 4.05 21.47 11.94
N GLY A 5 5.38 21.31 11.85
CA GLY A 5 6.04 20.67 10.72
C GLY A 5 5.64 19.22 10.54
N SER A 6 5.54 18.45 11.63
CA SER A 6 5.10 17.05 11.56
C SER A 6 3.66 16.91 11.06
N PHE A 7 2.72 17.70 11.60
CA PHE A 7 1.32 17.66 11.16
C PHE A 7 1.15 18.08 9.69
N SER A 8 1.80 19.16 9.27
CA SER A 8 1.73 19.64 7.87
C SER A 8 2.39 18.66 6.90
N ALA A 9 3.54 18.07 7.27
CA ALA A 9 4.24 17.09 6.46
C ALA A 9 3.41 15.83 6.26
N VAL A 10 2.89 15.23 7.34
CA VAL A 10 2.07 14.02 7.24
C VAL A 10 0.75 14.33 6.49
N ALA A 11 0.17 15.54 6.70
CA ALA A 11 -0.74 16.29 5.83
C ALA A 11 -0.55 16.00 4.35
N LEU A 12 0.52 16.58 3.86
CA LEU A 12 0.83 16.63 2.45
C LEU A 12 1.20 15.27 1.90
N ILE A 13 1.89 14.43 2.68
CA ILE A 13 2.17 13.04 2.30
C ILE A 13 0.86 12.29 2.06
N SER A 14 -0.14 12.48 2.91
CA SER A 14 -1.42 11.77 2.84
C SER A 14 -2.26 12.24 1.65
N ILE A 15 -2.32 13.56 1.42
CA ILE A 15 -2.96 14.15 0.23
C ILE A 15 -2.27 13.65 -1.04
N TYR A 16 -0.95 13.74 -1.11
CA TYR A 16 -0.16 13.30 -2.25
C TYR A 16 -0.43 11.83 -2.61
N ARG A 17 -0.39 10.95 -1.60
CA ARG A 17 -0.69 9.52 -1.76
C ARG A 17 -2.12 9.29 -2.22
N CYS A 18 -3.08 10.00 -1.64
CA CYS A 18 -4.48 9.89 -2.02
C CYS A 18 -4.70 10.30 -3.48
N LEU A 19 -4.12 11.41 -3.91
CA LEU A 19 -4.19 11.85 -5.30
C LEU A 19 -3.59 10.82 -6.25
N ILE A 20 -2.42 10.26 -5.95
CA ILE A 20 -1.78 9.25 -6.82
C ILE A 20 -2.58 7.95 -6.89
N ILE A 21 -3.03 7.43 -5.74
CA ILE A 21 -3.63 6.09 -5.65
C ILE A 21 -5.11 6.10 -6.09
N VAL A 22 -5.86 7.13 -5.69
CA VAL A 22 -7.29 7.21 -5.99
C VAL A 22 -7.54 7.76 -7.39
N SER A 23 -6.73 8.74 -7.82
CA SER A 23 -6.95 9.45 -9.09
C SER A 23 -6.25 8.83 -10.29
N GLU A 24 -6.08 7.50 -10.29
CA GLU A 24 -5.35 6.58 -11.19
C GLU A 24 -5.32 6.93 -12.70
N ARG A 25 -6.19 7.83 -13.20
CA ARG A 25 -6.14 8.41 -14.56
C ARG A 25 -6.63 9.86 -14.72
N ARG A 26 -7.20 10.51 -13.70
CA ARG A 26 -7.82 11.84 -13.83
C ARG A 26 -6.85 12.99 -13.59
N ILE A 27 -5.81 12.79 -12.78
CA ILE A 27 -4.87 13.85 -12.37
C ILE A 27 -3.44 13.38 -12.60
N ARG A 28 -2.74 14.02 -13.54
CA ARG A 28 -1.32 13.76 -13.79
C ARG A 28 -0.49 14.68 -12.89
N ILE A 29 0.05 14.15 -11.79
CA ILE A 29 0.93 14.91 -10.90
C ILE A 29 2.28 15.13 -11.58
N ARG A 30 2.62 16.40 -11.85
CA ARG A 30 3.93 16.83 -12.34
C ARG A 30 4.85 17.21 -11.17
N ARG A 31 6.16 17.27 -11.42
CA ARG A 31 7.15 17.71 -10.42
C ARG A 31 6.82 19.07 -9.81
N CYS A 32 6.31 20.02 -10.62
CA CYS A 32 5.91 21.34 -10.14
C CYS A 32 4.82 21.28 -9.06
N HIS A 33 3.85 20.37 -9.18
CA HIS A 33 2.81 20.21 -8.15
C HIS A 33 3.40 19.69 -6.83
N VAL A 34 4.35 18.77 -6.90
CA VAL A 34 5.01 18.24 -5.70
C VAL A 34 5.83 19.33 -5.01
N ILE A 35 6.60 20.11 -5.78
CA ILE A 35 7.35 21.25 -5.24
C ILE A 35 6.39 22.26 -4.59
N ALA A 36 5.28 22.60 -5.26
CA ALA A 36 4.28 23.51 -4.72
C ALA A 36 3.64 22.99 -3.42
N MET A 37 3.37 21.68 -3.32
CA MET A 37 2.88 21.08 -2.08
C MET A 37 3.92 21.19 -0.95
N ILE A 38 5.20 20.91 -1.24
CA ILE A 38 6.28 21.00 -0.25
C ILE A 38 6.46 22.44 0.22
N THR A 39 6.55 23.41 -0.70
CA THR A 39 6.70 24.83 -0.35
C THR A 39 5.52 25.30 0.48
N PHE A 40 4.29 24.92 0.12
CA PHE A 40 3.10 25.22 0.92
C PHE A 40 3.20 24.66 2.35
N GLY A 41 3.67 23.42 2.54
CA GLY A 41 3.85 22.83 3.87
C GLY A 41 4.84 23.59 4.75
N TRP A 42 5.98 23.98 4.17
CA TRP A 42 6.95 24.81 4.86
C TRP A 42 6.38 26.19 5.20
N SER A 43 5.66 26.82 4.27
CA SER A 43 5.00 28.11 4.51
C SER A 43 4.00 28.05 5.67
N VAL A 44 3.16 27.02 5.74
CA VAL A 44 2.21 26.82 6.86
C VAL A 44 2.96 26.66 8.18
N THR A 45 4.05 25.89 8.18
CA THR A 45 4.86 25.64 9.38
C THR A 45 5.54 26.92 9.89
N LEU A 46 6.08 27.71 8.97
CA LEU A 46 6.71 29.00 9.29
C LEU A 46 5.67 30.01 9.79
N LEU A 47 4.50 30.07 9.15
CA LEU A 47 3.41 30.96 9.57
C LEU A 47 2.95 30.67 11.00
N MET A 48 2.96 29.41 11.43
CA MET A 48 2.60 29.03 12.80
C MET A 48 3.75 29.19 13.80
N SER A 49 5.00 29.13 13.34
CA SER A 49 6.19 29.11 14.20
C SER A 49 6.81 30.49 14.42
N ILE A 50 6.76 31.36 13.41
CA ILE A 50 7.38 32.69 13.44
C ILE A 50 6.69 33.63 14.45
N PRO A 51 5.35 33.76 14.49
CA PRO A 51 4.72 34.77 15.35
C PRO A 51 5.02 34.62 16.85
N PRO A 52 5.16 33.41 17.43
CA PRO A 52 5.65 33.25 18.80
C PRO A 52 7.13 33.60 18.98
N THR A 53 7.99 33.32 17.98
CA THR A 53 9.43 33.62 18.07
C THR A 53 9.73 35.10 18.12
N ILE A 54 8.94 35.92 17.43
CA ILE A 54 9.07 37.38 17.46
C ILE A 54 8.38 37.97 18.72
N GLY A 55 7.67 37.14 19.50
CA GLY A 55 6.95 37.55 20.71
C GLY A 55 5.61 38.24 20.43
N VAL A 56 5.10 38.15 19.20
CA VAL A 56 3.86 38.85 18.78
C VAL A 56 2.61 38.14 19.27
N THR A 57 2.60 36.80 19.19
CA THR A 57 1.38 36.00 19.48
C THR A 57 1.45 35.27 20.81
N ALA A 58 2.63 34.87 21.25
CA ALA A 58 2.84 34.20 22.53
C ALA A 58 4.29 34.41 23.00
N PRO A 59 4.52 34.83 24.25
CA PRO A 59 5.86 34.92 24.79
C PRO A 59 6.45 33.51 24.95
N ILE A 60 7.70 33.33 24.56
CA ILE A 60 8.43 32.08 24.84
C ILE A 60 8.83 32.11 26.31
N GLN A 61 8.37 31.13 27.06
CA GLN A 61 8.67 30.98 28.49
C GLN A 61 9.44 29.69 28.74
N TYR A 62 10.32 29.72 29.75
CA TYR A 62 11.01 28.54 30.24
C TYR A 62 10.11 27.81 31.24
N SER A 63 9.74 26.56 30.93
CA SER A 63 8.96 25.72 31.81
C SER A 63 9.89 25.01 32.79
N HIS A 64 9.92 25.49 34.04
CA HIS A 64 10.86 25.04 35.07
C HIS A 64 10.75 23.55 35.42
N GLY A 65 9.55 22.96 35.42
CA GLY A 65 9.40 21.54 35.75
C GLY A 65 10.01 20.64 34.68
N THR A 66 9.73 20.94 33.41
CA THR A 66 10.09 20.09 32.27
C THR A 66 11.36 20.53 31.55
N HIS A 67 12.05 21.56 32.07
CA HIS A 67 13.30 22.10 31.54
C HIS A 67 13.33 22.39 30.04
N HIS A 68 12.25 22.96 29.48
CA HIS A 68 12.16 23.32 28.07
C HIS A 68 11.60 24.72 27.86
N CYS A 69 11.90 25.32 26.71
CA CYS A 69 11.28 26.57 26.27
C CYS A 69 10.09 26.27 25.34
N SER A 70 8.92 26.81 25.66
CA SER A 70 7.76 26.73 24.77
C SER A 70 6.97 28.05 24.79
N PRO A 71 6.17 28.33 23.74
CA PRO A 71 5.23 29.44 23.79
C PRO A 71 4.31 29.28 24.99
N SER A 72 4.01 30.37 25.69
CA SER A 72 3.01 30.34 26.76
C SER A 72 1.63 30.07 26.16
N TRP A 73 1.15 28.84 26.35
CA TRP A 73 -0.17 28.41 25.90
C TRP A 73 -1.29 29.01 26.76
N GLN A 74 -0.99 29.35 28.02
CA GLN A 74 -1.94 29.94 28.97
C GLN A 74 -2.20 31.42 28.66
N ASP A 75 -1.13 32.19 28.45
CA ASP A 75 -1.23 33.64 28.22
C ASP A 75 -1.82 33.95 26.83
N SER A 76 -1.67 33.02 25.88
CA SER A 76 -2.08 33.19 24.48
C SER A 76 -3.10 32.14 24.04
N ARG A 77 -4.31 32.21 24.60
CA ARG A 77 -5.43 31.30 24.29
C ARG A 77 -5.77 31.24 22.80
N GLU A 78 -5.64 32.35 22.08
CA GLU A 78 -5.89 32.41 20.64
C GLU A 78 -4.90 31.54 19.85
N TYR A 79 -3.62 31.64 20.17
CA TYR A 79 -2.57 30.82 19.55
C TYR A 79 -2.77 29.33 19.83
N TYR A 80 -3.13 28.97 21.06
CA TYR A 80 -3.51 27.59 21.42
C TYR A 80 -4.70 27.09 20.60
N THR A 81 -5.76 27.90 20.50
CA THR A 81 -6.99 27.54 19.77
C THR A 81 -6.73 27.35 18.28
N ILE A 82 -6.00 28.28 17.65
CA ILE A 82 -5.61 28.18 16.23
C ILE A 82 -4.78 26.91 16.00
N SER A 83 -3.82 26.63 16.88
CA SER A 83 -2.97 25.44 16.81
C SER A 83 -3.79 24.14 16.90
N LEU A 84 -4.78 24.10 17.80
CA LEU A 84 -5.66 22.96 17.96
C LEU A 84 -6.58 22.76 16.75
N VAL A 85 -7.19 23.84 16.24
CA VAL A 85 -8.07 23.78 15.07
C VAL A 85 -7.31 23.31 13.83
N LEU A 86 -6.13 23.88 13.54
CA LEU A 86 -5.32 23.47 12.40
C LEU A 86 -4.82 22.04 12.55
N GLY A 87 -4.32 21.67 13.73
CA GLY A 87 -3.77 20.34 14.01
C GLY A 87 -4.81 19.22 14.04
N TYR A 88 -5.97 19.44 14.68
CA TYR A 88 -6.93 18.37 14.97
C TYR A 88 -8.23 18.50 14.19
N CYS A 89 -8.71 19.71 13.89
CA CYS A 89 -9.98 19.89 13.18
C CYS A 89 -9.81 19.95 11.65
N VAL A 90 -8.65 20.37 11.17
CA VAL A 90 -8.36 20.43 9.71
C VAL A 90 -7.47 19.26 9.30
N THR A 91 -6.32 19.12 9.95
CA THR A 91 -5.29 18.16 9.52
C THR A 91 -5.76 16.71 9.73
N LEU A 92 -6.28 16.34 10.91
CA LEU A 92 -6.72 14.95 11.16
C LEU A 92 -7.87 14.50 10.24
N PRO A 93 -8.97 15.26 10.03
CA PRO A 93 -10.02 14.81 9.12
C PRO A 93 -9.53 14.69 7.69
N THR A 94 -8.65 15.60 7.23
CA THR A 94 -8.01 15.49 5.90
C THR A 94 -7.24 14.19 5.76
N MET A 95 -6.52 13.79 6.81
CA MET A 95 -5.72 12.57 6.84
C MET A 95 -6.60 11.32 6.87
N VAL A 96 -7.58 11.29 7.77
CA VAL A 96 -8.51 10.18 7.94
C VAL A 96 -9.32 9.96 6.66
N THR A 97 -9.82 11.03 6.03
CA THR A 97 -10.52 10.94 4.76
C THR A 97 -9.61 10.44 3.65
N SER A 98 -8.39 10.97 3.53
CA SER A 98 -7.43 10.54 2.50
C SER A 98 -7.09 9.04 2.60
N TYR A 99 -6.76 8.52 3.79
CA TYR A 99 -6.48 7.10 3.97
C TYR A 99 -7.74 6.24 3.91
N GLY A 100 -8.89 6.75 4.36
CA GLY A 100 -10.18 6.11 4.19
C GLY A 100 -10.49 5.86 2.70
N LEU A 101 -10.31 6.87 1.86
CA LEU A 101 -10.49 6.76 0.41
C LEU A 101 -9.49 5.79 -0.23
N ILE A 102 -8.22 5.81 0.20
CA ILE A 102 -7.21 4.85 -0.26
C ILE A 102 -7.63 3.41 0.10
N VAL A 103 -8.00 3.16 1.35
CA VAL A 103 -8.41 1.82 1.80
C VAL A 103 -9.67 1.35 1.08
N LEU A 104 -10.66 2.23 0.91
CA LEU A 104 -11.88 1.92 0.16
C LEU A 104 -11.58 1.56 -1.30
N LYS A 105 -10.74 2.35 -1.98
CA LYS A 105 -10.30 2.09 -3.36
C LYS A 105 -9.54 0.77 -3.46
N VAL A 106 -8.62 0.50 -2.53
CA VAL A 106 -7.83 -0.74 -2.49
C VAL A 106 -8.71 -1.98 -2.20
N LYS A 107 -9.69 -1.86 -1.29
CA LYS A 107 -10.66 -2.93 -0.99
C LYS A 107 -11.56 -3.21 -2.20
N ARG A 108 -12.15 -2.18 -2.81
CA ARG A 108 -12.98 -2.31 -4.02
C ARG A 108 -12.19 -2.93 -5.18
N SER A 109 -10.94 -2.49 -5.39
CA SER A 109 -10.05 -3.08 -6.40
C SER A 109 -9.74 -4.55 -6.12
N SER A 110 -9.51 -4.91 -4.85
CA SER A 110 -9.26 -6.30 -4.47
C SER A 110 -10.49 -7.20 -4.67
N GLN A 111 -11.70 -6.69 -4.35
CA GLN A 111 -12.96 -7.42 -4.54
C GLN A 111 -13.26 -7.69 -6.00
N ARG A 112 -13.18 -6.67 -6.86
CA ARG A 112 -13.44 -6.81 -8.31
C ARG A 112 -12.57 -7.88 -8.95
N ILE A 113 -11.29 -7.97 -8.56
CA ILE A 113 -10.37 -8.96 -9.12
C ILE A 113 -10.65 -10.36 -8.58
N ARG A 114 -11.12 -10.48 -7.33
CA ARG A 114 -11.56 -11.76 -6.79
C ARG A 114 -12.79 -12.28 -7.54
N GLU A 115 -13.76 -11.43 -7.81
CA GLU A 115 -14.96 -11.80 -8.58
C GLU A 115 -14.62 -12.24 -10.01
N LEU A 116 -13.70 -11.56 -10.69
CA LEU A 116 -13.25 -11.95 -12.03
C LEU A 116 -12.57 -13.32 -12.00
N ARG A 117 -11.67 -13.56 -11.03
CA ARG A 117 -11.00 -14.86 -10.88
C ARG A 117 -11.98 -15.99 -10.58
N ASP A 118 -12.99 -15.72 -9.76
CA ASP A 118 -14.03 -16.71 -9.43
C ASP A 118 -14.90 -17.02 -10.67
N ARG A 119 -15.19 -16.03 -11.54
CA ARG A 119 -15.89 -16.25 -12.82
C ARG A 119 -15.06 -17.08 -13.79
N GLU A 120 -13.78 -16.77 -13.93
CA GLU A 120 -12.85 -17.50 -14.80
C GLU A 120 -12.68 -18.95 -14.35
N THR A 121 -12.57 -19.18 -13.04
CA THR A 121 -12.48 -20.53 -12.45
C THR A 121 -13.74 -21.35 -12.75
N LYS A 122 -14.92 -20.73 -12.62
CA LYS A 122 -16.20 -21.39 -12.96
C LYS A 122 -16.29 -21.74 -14.45
N MET A 123 -15.95 -20.81 -15.33
CA MET A 123 -15.97 -21.02 -16.78
C MET A 123 -14.99 -22.13 -17.22
N SER A 124 -13.77 -22.16 -16.66
CA SER A 124 -12.80 -23.22 -16.93
C SER A 124 -13.28 -24.59 -16.45
N THR A 125 -13.94 -24.65 -15.28
CA THR A 125 -14.50 -25.89 -14.74
C THR A 125 -15.65 -26.41 -15.60
N GLU A 126 -16.54 -25.51 -16.04
CA GLU A 126 -17.67 -25.84 -16.89
C GLU A 126 -17.22 -26.31 -18.28
N PHE A 127 -16.24 -25.63 -18.90
CA PHE A 127 -15.63 -26.05 -20.15
C PHE A 127 -14.94 -27.43 -20.05
N LYS A 128 -14.22 -27.69 -18.96
CA LYS A 128 -13.63 -29.03 -18.72
C LYS A 128 -14.70 -30.11 -18.59
N SER A 129 -15.82 -29.79 -17.95
CA SER A 129 -16.94 -30.74 -17.80
C SER A 129 -17.66 -31.03 -19.13
N SER A 130 -17.86 -30.01 -19.99
CA SER A 130 -18.47 -30.20 -21.31
C SER A 130 -17.56 -30.95 -22.27
N LEU A 131 -16.25 -30.69 -22.20
CA LEU A 131 -15.25 -31.45 -22.97
C LEU A 131 -15.20 -32.92 -22.55
N ALA A 132 -15.29 -33.20 -21.24
CA ALA A 132 -15.38 -34.57 -20.73
C ALA A 132 -16.67 -35.29 -21.19
N ALA A 133 -17.81 -34.60 -21.20
CA ALA A 133 -19.07 -35.13 -21.71
C ALA A 133 -19.01 -35.44 -23.22
N SER A 134 -18.41 -34.55 -24.01
CA SER A 134 -18.24 -34.74 -25.46
C SER A 134 -17.29 -35.91 -25.79
N LYS A 135 -16.16 -36.03 -25.07
CA LYS A 135 -15.25 -37.18 -25.19
C LYS A 135 -15.94 -38.51 -24.85
N GLN A 136 -16.84 -38.50 -23.87
CA GLN A 136 -17.62 -39.69 -23.51
C GLN A 136 -18.56 -40.08 -24.65
N GLN A 137 -19.26 -39.11 -25.26
CA GLN A 137 -20.20 -39.37 -26.35
C GLN A 137 -19.52 -39.92 -27.62
N TYR A 138 -18.32 -39.44 -27.96
CA TYR A 138 -17.53 -39.97 -29.07
C TYR A 138 -17.07 -41.41 -28.82
N LYS A 139 -16.63 -41.74 -27.59
CA LYS A 139 -16.33 -43.11 -27.20
C LYS A 139 -17.55 -44.03 -27.29
N THR A 140 -18.72 -43.60 -26.84
CA THR A 140 -19.94 -44.40 -26.92
C THR A 140 -20.39 -44.63 -28.36
N ALA A 141 -20.27 -43.63 -29.23
CA ALA A 141 -20.59 -43.75 -30.66
C ALA A 141 -19.62 -44.70 -31.39
N ALA A 142 -18.33 -44.66 -31.06
CA ALA A 142 -17.33 -45.59 -31.62
C ALA A 142 -17.59 -47.05 -31.20
N ILE A 143 -18.03 -47.29 -29.96
CA ILE A 143 -18.40 -48.63 -29.48
C ILE A 143 -19.67 -49.15 -30.17
N VAL A 144 -20.67 -48.30 -30.40
CA VAL A 144 -21.90 -48.68 -31.12
C VAL A 144 -21.63 -49.02 -32.59
N SER A 145 -20.66 -48.34 -33.22
CA SER A 145 -20.23 -48.65 -34.59
C SER A 145 -19.53 -50.03 -34.70
N SER A 146 -18.80 -50.45 -33.65
CA SER A 146 -18.19 -51.79 -33.59
C SER A 146 -19.18 -52.92 -33.27
N GLY A 147 -20.46 -52.61 -32.99
CA GLY A 147 -21.49 -53.58 -32.65
C GLY A 147 -22.08 -54.35 -33.84
N ASN A 148 -21.84 -53.91 -35.08
CA ASN A 148 -22.27 -54.61 -36.28
C ASN A 148 -21.06 -55.01 -37.13
N THR A 149 -20.52 -56.21 -36.88
CA THR A 149 -19.66 -56.87 -37.87
C THR A 149 -20.11 -58.30 -38.07
N SER A 150 -20.84 -58.52 -39.16
CA SER A 150 -20.72 -59.75 -39.94
C SER A 150 -20.61 -59.35 -41.41
N TYR A 151 -19.44 -58.81 -41.80
CA TYR A 151 -18.75 -59.01 -43.08
C TYR A 151 -17.70 -57.90 -43.34
N SER A 152 -16.54 -58.32 -43.88
CA SER A 152 -15.55 -57.57 -44.67
C SER A 152 -14.29 -57.03 -43.98
N SER A 153 -13.25 -57.86 -44.00
CA SER A 153 -11.84 -57.63 -43.64
C SER A 153 -11.06 -56.60 -44.49
N ARG A 154 -11.75 -55.79 -45.32
CA ARG A 154 -11.14 -54.72 -46.14
C ARG A 154 -11.44 -53.31 -45.63
N ILE A 155 -12.44 -53.14 -44.75
CA ILE A 155 -12.83 -51.82 -44.23
C ILE A 155 -11.93 -51.36 -43.06
N ASP A 156 -11.42 -52.29 -42.24
CA ASP A 156 -10.52 -51.97 -41.12
C ASP A 156 -9.22 -51.27 -41.54
N ARG A 157 -8.73 -51.52 -42.75
CA ARG A 157 -7.46 -50.94 -43.22
C ARG A 157 -7.60 -49.48 -43.65
N CYS A 158 -8.75 -49.07 -44.20
CA CYS A 158 -9.00 -47.70 -44.63
C CYS A 158 -9.44 -46.78 -43.48
N ILE A 159 -10.16 -47.31 -42.48
CA ILE A 159 -10.57 -46.56 -41.29
C ILE A 159 -9.34 -46.22 -40.43
N ASN A 160 -8.43 -47.17 -40.23
CA ASN A 160 -7.21 -46.94 -39.44
C ASN A 160 -6.24 -45.94 -40.11
N THR A 161 -6.18 -45.87 -41.44
CA THR A 161 -5.30 -44.92 -42.16
C THR A 161 -5.88 -43.51 -42.29
N THR A 162 -7.21 -43.35 -42.32
CA THR A 162 -7.86 -42.02 -42.29
C THR A 162 -7.92 -41.44 -40.88
N SER A 163 -8.06 -42.28 -39.85
CA SER A 163 -8.03 -41.84 -38.44
C SER A 163 -6.65 -41.32 -38.03
N ASP A 164 -5.56 -41.98 -38.45
CA ASP A 164 -4.17 -41.61 -38.11
C ASP A 164 -3.65 -40.36 -38.87
N SER A 165 -4.26 -40.04 -40.03
CA SER A 165 -3.94 -38.82 -40.79
C SER A 165 -4.78 -37.61 -40.36
N GLN A 166 -6.02 -37.81 -39.86
CA GLN A 166 -6.80 -36.76 -39.21
C GLN A 166 -6.33 -36.47 -37.77
N GLU A 167 -5.86 -37.46 -37.01
CA GLU A 167 -5.26 -37.23 -35.68
C GLU A 167 -4.00 -36.38 -35.77
N ARG A 168 -3.06 -36.68 -36.67
CA ARG A 168 -1.81 -35.91 -36.82
C ARG A 168 -2.02 -34.46 -37.28
N HIS A 169 -2.98 -34.23 -38.18
CA HIS A 169 -3.27 -32.87 -38.65
C HIS A 169 -3.99 -32.03 -37.57
N MET A 170 -4.77 -32.68 -36.71
CA MET A 170 -5.39 -32.07 -35.54
C MET A 170 -4.36 -31.85 -34.42
N GLU A 171 -3.38 -32.74 -34.24
CA GLU A 171 -2.27 -32.58 -33.28
C GLU A 171 -1.33 -31.41 -33.63
N GLU A 172 -0.98 -31.20 -34.91
CA GLU A 172 -0.15 -30.05 -35.31
C GLU A 172 -0.88 -28.70 -35.14
N GLU A 173 -2.19 -28.64 -35.43
CA GLU A 173 -3.01 -27.44 -35.22
C GLU A 173 -3.18 -27.17 -33.72
N ILE A 174 -3.36 -28.24 -32.91
CA ILE A 174 -3.35 -28.18 -31.45
C ILE A 174 -1.98 -27.74 -30.91
N GLU A 175 -0.85 -28.22 -31.42
CA GLU A 175 0.50 -27.82 -30.97
C GLU A 175 0.82 -26.36 -31.32
N GLY A 176 0.38 -25.88 -32.48
CA GLY A 176 0.48 -24.48 -32.90
C GLY A 176 -0.38 -23.53 -32.07
N GLU A 177 -1.64 -23.90 -31.79
CA GLU A 177 -2.50 -23.16 -30.84
C GLU A 177 -1.96 -23.26 -29.41
N THR A 178 -1.47 -24.41 -28.96
CA THR A 178 -0.91 -24.60 -27.61
C THR A 178 0.33 -23.73 -27.39
N SER A 179 1.17 -23.57 -28.41
CA SER A 179 2.38 -22.72 -28.35
C SER A 179 2.05 -21.22 -28.30
N SER A 180 1.03 -20.78 -29.04
CA SER A 180 0.57 -19.38 -29.01
C SER A 180 -0.21 -19.05 -27.73
N ILE A 181 -1.04 -19.99 -27.24
CA ILE A 181 -1.71 -19.92 -25.94
C ILE A 181 -0.67 -19.83 -24.81
N SER A 182 0.41 -20.61 -24.85
CA SER A 182 1.48 -20.59 -23.83
C SER A 182 2.22 -19.24 -23.76
N ALA A 183 2.46 -18.60 -24.91
CA ALA A 183 3.08 -17.27 -24.96
C ALA A 183 2.15 -16.18 -24.41
N GLU A 184 0.87 -16.22 -24.77
CA GLU A 184 -0.14 -15.26 -24.29
C GLU A 184 -0.43 -15.45 -22.78
N GLU A 185 -0.47 -16.69 -22.30
CA GLU A 185 -0.61 -17.04 -20.89
C GLU A 185 0.58 -16.57 -20.07
N THR A 186 1.81 -16.64 -20.62
CA THR A 186 3.02 -16.10 -19.99
C THR A 186 2.98 -14.57 -19.87
N ILE A 187 2.53 -13.86 -20.91
CA ILE A 187 2.36 -12.40 -20.88
C ILE A 187 1.27 -11.99 -19.89
N SER A 188 0.14 -12.69 -19.88
CA SER A 188 -0.95 -12.48 -18.94
C SER A 188 -0.48 -12.69 -17.49
N TYR A 189 0.17 -13.82 -17.21
CA TYR A 189 0.70 -14.17 -15.89
C TYR A 189 1.69 -13.12 -15.36
N THR A 190 2.63 -12.65 -16.19
CA THR A 190 3.59 -11.61 -15.78
C THR A 190 2.92 -10.25 -15.51
N ALA A 191 1.90 -9.89 -16.29
CA ALA A 191 1.11 -8.68 -16.06
C ALA A 191 0.27 -8.76 -14.76
N GLU A 192 -0.32 -9.91 -14.47
CA GLU A 192 -1.07 -10.17 -13.25
C GLU A 192 -0.19 -10.12 -12.00
N ARG A 193 1.00 -10.73 -12.07
CA ARG A 193 1.98 -10.69 -10.99
C ARG A 193 2.41 -9.26 -10.66
N LYS A 194 2.75 -8.45 -11.67
CA LYS A 194 3.06 -7.02 -11.49
C LYS A 194 1.90 -6.26 -10.84
N ARG A 195 0.66 -6.49 -11.27
CA ARG A 195 -0.55 -5.88 -10.67
C ARG A 195 -0.77 -6.33 -9.23
N HIS A 196 -0.47 -7.57 -8.89
CA HIS A 196 -0.60 -8.09 -7.53
C HIS A 196 0.47 -7.52 -6.58
N GLU A 197 1.72 -7.44 -7.04
CA GLU A 197 2.82 -6.79 -6.33
C GLU A 197 2.52 -5.30 -6.08
N TYR A 198 2.06 -4.57 -7.10
CA TYR A 198 1.62 -3.18 -6.98
C TYR A 198 0.52 -2.99 -5.92
N ARG A 199 -0.49 -3.87 -5.91
CA ARG A 199 -1.58 -3.83 -4.90
C ARG A 199 -1.08 -4.12 -3.49
N ARG A 200 -0.14 -5.06 -3.32
CA ARG A 200 0.50 -5.33 -2.03
C ARG A 200 1.27 -4.11 -1.54
N GLN A 201 2.02 -3.46 -2.43
CA GLN A 201 2.72 -2.21 -2.14
C GLN A 201 1.73 -1.10 -1.75
N GLN A 202 0.62 -0.91 -2.47
CA GLN A 202 -0.40 0.08 -2.10
C GLN A 202 -1.02 -0.19 -0.73
N LYS A 203 -1.33 -1.45 -0.39
CA LYS A 203 -1.84 -1.83 0.95
C LYS A 203 -0.84 -1.48 2.04
N GLN A 204 0.43 -1.78 1.80
CA GLN A 204 1.51 -1.50 2.72
C GLN A 204 1.70 0.01 2.89
N VAL A 205 1.73 0.77 1.80
CA VAL A 205 1.82 2.25 1.81
C VAL A 205 0.64 2.87 2.56
N ALA A 206 -0.58 2.36 2.38
CA ALA A 206 -1.76 2.80 3.10
C ALA A 206 -1.66 2.49 4.61
N PHE A 207 -1.18 1.30 4.97
CA PHE A 207 -0.98 0.89 6.36
C PHE A 207 0.08 1.75 7.05
N THR A 208 1.27 1.90 6.45
CA THR A 208 2.33 2.76 6.97
C THR A 208 1.84 4.20 7.13
N GLY A 209 1.09 4.70 6.16
CA GLY A 209 0.50 6.03 6.25
C GLY A 209 -0.52 6.19 7.39
N MET A 210 -1.37 5.18 7.61
CA MET A 210 -2.28 5.15 8.75
C MET A 210 -1.54 5.11 10.09
N LEU A 211 -0.43 4.38 10.15
CA LEU A 211 0.42 4.32 11.34
C LEU A 211 1.08 5.68 11.61
N LEU A 212 1.55 6.39 10.59
CA LEU A 212 2.08 7.76 10.74
C LEU A 212 1.04 8.73 11.31
N VAL A 213 -0.20 8.65 10.83
CA VAL A 213 -1.32 9.46 11.35
C VAL A 213 -1.62 9.11 12.80
N LEU A 214 -1.71 7.81 13.11
CA LEU A 214 -2.00 7.33 14.46
C LEU A 214 -0.92 7.77 15.44
N THR A 215 0.36 7.54 15.10
CA THR A 215 1.50 7.92 15.92
C THR A 215 1.55 9.43 16.14
N THR A 216 1.42 10.23 15.07
CA THR A 216 1.40 11.70 15.20
C THR A 216 0.28 12.16 16.13
N THR A 217 -0.92 11.58 15.99
CA THR A 217 -2.07 11.95 16.82
C THR A 217 -1.86 11.54 18.28
N VAL A 218 -1.52 10.27 18.53
CA VAL A 218 -1.40 9.72 19.88
C VAL A 218 -0.21 10.33 20.63
N CYS A 219 0.91 10.59 19.95
CA CYS A 219 2.07 11.19 20.60
C CYS A 219 1.85 12.65 20.99
N TRP A 220 1.10 13.42 20.19
CA TRP A 220 0.86 14.84 20.46
C TRP A 220 -0.38 15.12 21.31
N SER A 221 -1.36 14.21 21.35
CA SER A 221 -2.63 14.44 22.05
C SER A 221 -2.45 14.72 23.54
N PRO A 222 -1.65 13.94 24.31
CA PRO A 222 -1.45 14.21 25.73
C PRO A 222 -0.84 15.58 26.00
N TYR A 223 0.10 16.02 25.16
CA TYR A 223 0.69 17.35 25.29
C TYR A 223 -0.37 18.44 25.09
N MET A 224 -1.17 18.35 24.03
CA MET A 224 -2.21 19.35 23.76
C MET A 224 -3.31 19.39 24.83
N VAL A 225 -3.65 18.22 25.40
CA VAL A 225 -4.59 18.12 26.52
C VAL A 225 -4.02 18.77 27.77
N VAL A 226 -2.78 18.44 28.16
CA VAL A 226 -2.14 19.02 29.35
C VAL A 226 -1.98 20.54 29.22
N GLN A 227 -1.56 21.04 28.04
CA GLN A 227 -1.47 22.49 27.79
C GLN A 227 -2.84 23.17 27.78
N GLY A 228 -3.90 22.46 27.37
CA GLY A 228 -5.28 22.95 27.47
C GLY A 228 -5.78 22.99 28.91
N CYS A 229 -5.52 21.94 29.70
CA CYS A 229 -5.85 21.88 31.12
C CYS A 229 -5.18 22.99 31.90
N LYS A 230 -3.95 23.37 31.53
CA LYS A 230 -3.25 24.53 32.08
C LYS A 230 -4.04 25.83 32.01
N ILE A 231 -4.97 25.98 31.05
CA ILE A 231 -5.82 27.17 30.91
C ILE A 231 -6.88 27.24 32.02
N THR A 232 -7.32 26.09 32.54
CA THR A 232 -8.43 25.99 33.51
C THR A 232 -8.01 25.46 34.89
N SER A 233 -6.86 24.79 35.00
CA SER A 233 -6.41 24.07 36.18
C SER A 233 -4.88 23.90 36.18
N ARG A 234 -4.28 23.55 37.32
CA ARG A 234 -2.86 23.21 37.39
C ARG A 234 -2.68 21.69 37.26
N PRO A 235 -2.17 21.18 36.12
CA PRO A 235 -1.88 19.76 35.98
C PRO A 235 -0.69 19.37 36.88
N ASP A 236 -0.64 18.09 37.25
CA ASP A 236 0.49 17.54 38.00
C ASP A 236 1.76 17.52 37.13
N HIS A 237 2.91 17.68 37.78
CA HIS A 237 4.20 17.78 37.12
C HIS A 237 4.56 16.50 36.34
N ALA A 238 4.20 15.33 36.89
CA ALA A 238 4.43 14.04 36.23
C ALA A 238 3.68 13.93 34.88
N MET A 239 2.45 14.46 34.81
CA MET A 239 1.64 14.45 33.59
C MET A 239 2.26 15.33 32.50
N GLU A 240 2.78 16.50 32.86
CA GLU A 240 3.44 17.40 31.91
C GLU A 240 4.71 16.79 31.33
N THR A 241 5.55 16.22 32.20
CA THR A 241 6.79 15.55 31.80
C THR A 241 6.49 14.37 30.86
N PHE A 242 5.55 13.50 31.25
CA PHE A 242 5.15 12.35 30.43
C PHE A 242 4.63 12.79 29.06
N ALA A 243 3.74 13.79 29.02
CA ALA A 243 3.16 14.29 27.78
C ALA A 243 4.19 14.90 26.83
N MET A 244 5.18 15.63 27.37
CA MET A 244 6.29 16.17 26.59
C MET A 244 7.15 15.08 25.98
N TRP A 245 7.56 14.08 26.77
CA TRP A 245 8.37 12.97 26.28
C TRP A 245 7.65 12.18 25.18
N LEU A 246 6.35 11.96 25.33
CA LEU A 246 5.56 11.29 24.29
C LEU A 246 5.54 12.09 22.99
N ALA A 247 5.43 13.42 23.07
CA ALA A 247 5.52 14.28 21.90
C ALA A 247 6.90 14.22 21.22
N TYR A 248 7.99 14.08 21.99
CA TYR A 248 9.34 13.89 21.45
C TYR A 248 9.54 12.50 20.83
N LEU A 249 8.92 11.46 21.40
CA LEU A 249 8.97 10.10 20.83
C LEU A 249 8.37 10.04 19.41
N ASN A 250 7.48 10.97 19.03
CA ASN A 250 6.96 11.07 17.67
C ASN A 250 8.08 11.09 16.61
N ALA A 251 9.11 11.92 16.82
CA ALA A 251 10.22 12.06 15.88
C ALA A 251 11.10 10.80 15.82
N ALA A 252 11.20 10.04 16.91
CA ALA A 252 11.93 8.77 16.95
C ALA A 252 11.15 7.63 16.28
N LEU A 253 9.82 7.68 16.34
CA LEU A 253 8.95 6.66 15.74
C LEU A 253 8.89 6.78 14.21
N ASP A 254 9.11 7.96 13.63
CA ASP A 254 9.10 8.15 12.18
C ASP A 254 10.08 7.17 11.46
N PRO A 255 11.41 7.15 11.73
CA PRO A 255 12.33 6.16 11.15
C PRO A 255 11.99 4.70 11.45
N ILE A 256 11.46 4.40 12.64
CA ILE A 256 11.07 3.03 13.04
C ILE A 256 9.91 2.56 12.19
N ILE A 257 8.90 3.41 11.96
CA ILE A 257 7.73 3.09 11.14
C ILE A 257 8.15 2.83 9.69
N TYR A 258 9.03 3.65 9.12
CA TYR A 258 9.52 3.44 7.75
C TYR A 258 10.38 2.18 7.63
N SER A 259 11.26 1.90 8.59
CA SER A 259 12.14 0.72 8.57
C SER A 259 11.38 -0.59 8.77
N MET A 260 10.42 -0.62 9.69
CA MET A 260 9.60 -1.80 9.92
C MET A 260 8.61 -1.99 8.77
N PHE A 261 7.90 -0.97 8.31
CA PHE A 261 6.73 -1.21 7.45
C PHE A 261 6.95 -0.85 5.99
N ASP A 262 8.17 -0.61 5.54
CA ASP A 262 8.51 -0.65 4.13
C ASP A 262 9.34 -1.89 3.79
N ARG A 263 8.75 -2.80 3.01
CA ARG A 263 9.39 -4.04 2.54
C ARG A 263 10.59 -3.72 1.64
N GLN A 264 10.56 -2.56 0.96
CA GLN A 264 11.68 -2.11 0.14
C GLN A 264 12.89 -1.74 1.00
N PHE A 265 12.67 -1.08 2.16
CA PHE A 265 13.74 -0.77 3.10
C PHE A 265 14.32 -2.00 3.77
N ARG A 266 13.50 -2.95 4.23
CA ARG A 266 14.03 -4.22 4.79
C ARG A 266 14.91 -4.97 3.80
N GLN A 267 14.51 -5.05 2.52
CA GLN A 267 15.34 -5.68 1.48
C GLN A 267 16.66 -4.94 1.22
N ILE A 268 16.69 -3.62 1.39
CA ILE A 268 17.93 -2.83 1.30
C ILE A 268 18.80 -3.09 2.54
N PHE A 269 18.19 -3.11 3.73
CA PHE A 269 18.87 -3.37 5.00
C PHE A 269 19.46 -4.79 5.05
N ASP A 270 18.69 -5.80 4.65
CA ASP A 270 19.13 -7.20 4.53
C ASP A 270 20.28 -7.31 3.53
N ARG A 271 20.22 -6.60 2.39
CA ARG A 271 21.32 -6.58 1.42
C ARG A 271 22.58 -5.90 1.97
N HIS A 272 22.43 -4.83 2.75
CA HIS A 272 23.58 -4.17 3.39
C HIS A 272 24.18 -5.02 4.51
N LEU A 273 23.36 -5.63 5.38
CA LEU A 273 23.80 -6.57 6.40
C LEU A 273 24.48 -7.79 5.79
N HIS A 274 23.92 -8.36 4.72
CA HIS A 274 24.53 -9.50 4.02
C HIS A 274 25.86 -9.11 3.36
N LYS A 275 25.98 -7.89 2.80
CA LYS A 275 27.25 -7.36 2.27
C LYS A 275 28.31 -7.15 3.35
N ILE A 276 27.91 -6.65 4.52
CA ILE A 276 28.81 -6.47 5.68
C ILE A 276 29.27 -7.84 6.19
N HIS A 277 28.36 -8.81 6.30
CA HIS A 277 28.66 -10.17 6.73
C HIS A 277 29.53 -10.93 5.72
N SER A 278 29.29 -10.77 4.41
CA SER A 278 30.15 -11.34 3.35
C SER A 278 31.51 -10.63 3.25
N GLY A 279 31.57 -9.33 3.56
CA GLY A 279 32.83 -8.57 3.65
C GLY A 279 33.70 -9.03 4.81
N CYS A 280 33.11 -9.31 5.97
CA CYS A 280 33.79 -9.97 7.11
C CYS A 280 34.23 -11.41 6.77
N SER A 281 33.42 -12.15 6.01
CA SER A 281 33.75 -13.53 5.62
C SER A 281 34.91 -13.61 4.62
N CYS A 282 35.09 -12.62 3.74
CA CYS A 282 36.27 -12.52 2.88
C CYS A 282 37.52 -12.11 3.67
N CYS A 283 37.39 -11.26 4.69
CA CYS A 283 38.52 -10.82 5.51
C CYS A 283 39.06 -11.94 6.42
N CYS A 284 38.20 -12.84 6.91
CA CYS A 284 38.60 -14.03 7.68
C CYS A 284 39.15 -15.19 6.82
N ARG A 285 39.12 -15.11 5.47
CA ARG A 285 39.66 -16.16 4.59
C ARG A 285 41.06 -15.83 4.05
N GLN A 286 41.65 -14.73 4.51
CA GLN A 286 42.94 -14.21 4.08
C GLN A 286 43.95 -14.00 5.22
N MET A 287 43.61 -14.46 6.44
CA MET A 287 44.52 -14.69 7.56
C MET A 287 44.67 -16.20 7.77
#